data_AF-A0A9E5G6A9-F1
#
_entry.id   AF-A0A9E5G6A9-F1
#
_cell.length_a   1.000
_cell.length_b   1.000
_cell.length_c   1.000
_cell.angle_alpha   90.00
_cell.angle_beta   90.00
_cell.angle_gamma   90.00
#
_symmetry.space_group_name_H-M   'P 1'
#
loop_
_entity.id
_entity.type
_entity.pdbx_description
1 polymer ?
#
loop_
_entity_poly.entity_id
_entity_poly.type
_entity_poly.pdbx_seq_one_letter_code
_entity_poly.pdbx_strand_id
1 'polypeptide(L)' 'MMFNLIIKILFRKEVGQMAVIYATLIIKGKKTIADVPVKIREQVKQVLIDLEVPELAEE' A
#
# COMPACT_ATOMS: atom_id res chain seq x y z
N MET A 1 23.57 -4.06 -9.61
CA MET A 1 22.88 -4.92 -8.61
C MET A 1 22.87 -4.33 -7.20
N MET A 2 23.99 -3.77 -6.71
CA MET A 2 24.12 -3.21 -5.34
C MET A 2 23.23 -1.99 -5.04
N PHE A 3 23.13 -1.04 -5.96
CA PHE A 3 22.31 0.19 -5.78
C PHE A 3 20.83 -0.11 -5.52
N ASN A 4 20.27 -1.14 -6.16
CA ASN A 4 18.88 -1.53 -5.98
C ASN A 4 18.60 -2.06 -4.56
N LEU A 5 19.62 -2.62 -3.89
CA LEU A 5 19.53 -3.10 -2.52
C LEU A 5 19.56 -1.92 -1.53
N ILE A 6 20.46 -0.96 -1.75
CA ILE A 6 20.58 0.25 -0.93
C ILE A 6 19.28 1.07 -0.99
N ILE A 7 18.71 1.26 -2.18
CA ILE A 7 17.42 1.94 -2.39
C ILE A 7 16.29 1.19 -1.67
N LYS A 8 16.21 -0.14 -1.77
CA LYS A 8 15.19 -0.93 -1.07
C LYS A 8 15.26 -0.80 0.45
N ILE A 9 16.46 -0.68 1.02
CA ILE A 9 16.65 -0.51 2.47
C ILE A 9 16.24 0.91 2.89
N LEU A 10 16.62 1.93 2.12
CA LEU A 10 16.33 3.33 2.44
C LEU A 10 14.82 3.64 2.39
N PHE A 11 14.14 3.17 1.34
CA PHE A 11 12.71 3.48 1.11
C PHE A 11 11.73 2.53 1.83
N ARG A 12 12.21 1.59 2.65
CA ARG A 12 11.34 0.57 3.27
C ARG A 12 10.31 1.14 4.23
N LYS A 13 10.68 2.18 5.01
CA LYS A 13 9.76 2.85 5.95
C LYS A 13 8.71 3.70 5.23
N GLU A 14 9.14 4.46 4.23
CA GLU A 14 8.24 5.35 3.47
C GLU A 14 7.18 4.56 2.69
N VAL A 15 7.56 3.39 2.17
CA VAL A 15 6.64 2.48 1.47
C VAL A 15 5.51 2.00 2.38
N GLY A 16 5.80 1.69 3.65
CA GLY A 16 4.78 1.32 4.63
C GLY A 16 3.84 2.49 4.98
N GLN A 17 4.39 3.70 5.18
CA GLN A 17 3.57 4.89 5.43
C GLN A 17 2.64 5.20 4.25
N MET A 18 3.13 5.06 3.01
CA MET A 18 2.31 5.24 1.82
C MET A 18 1.19 4.21 1.72
N ALA A 19 1.43 2.95 2.11
CA ALA A 19 0.39 1.92 2.11
C ALA A 19 -0.76 2.27 3.09
N VAL A 20 -0.43 2.75 4.30
CA VAL A 20 -1.44 3.18 5.29
C VAL A 20 -2.24 4.40 4.79
N ILE A 21 -1.58 5.37 4.15
CA ILE A 21 -2.27 6.53 3.55
C ILE A 21 -3.27 6.08 2.49
N TYR A 22 -2.87 5.21 1.57
CA TYR A 22 -3.76 4.70 0.53
C TYR A 22 -4.91 3.87 1.09
N ALA A 23 -4.65 2.97 2.05
CA ALA A 23 -5.71 2.22 2.73
C ALA A 23 -6.74 3.17 3.38
N THR A 24 -6.25 4.24 4.03
CA THR A 24 -7.13 5.28 4.62
C THR A 24 -7.93 6.03 3.57
N LEU A 25 -7.35 6.34 2.42
CA LEU A 25 -8.05 7.01 1.31
C LEU A 25 -9.11 6.11 0.67
N ILE A 26 -8.85 4.79 0.61
CA ILE A 26 -9.78 3.78 0.12
C ILE A 26 -10.97 3.63 1.09
N ILE A 27 -10.72 3.51 2.39
CA ILE A 27 -11.77 3.47 3.43
C ILE A 27 -12.64 4.74 3.39
N LYS A 28 -12.05 5.89 3.04
CA LYS A 28 -12.77 7.16 2.87
C LYS A 28 -13.50 7.29 1.52
N GLY A 29 -13.43 6.29 0.63
CA GLY A 29 -14.04 6.31 -0.70
C GLY A 29 -13.43 7.34 -1.66
N LYS A 30 -12.21 7.83 -1.38
CA LYS A 30 -11.51 8.83 -2.22
C LYS A 30 -10.65 8.19 -3.31
N LYS A 31 -10.32 6.92 -3.15
CA LYS A 31 -9.45 6.12 -4.02
C LYS A 31 -9.93 4.67 -4.05
N THR A 32 -9.60 3.96 -5.12
CA THR A 32 -9.85 2.53 -5.30
C THR A 32 -8.53 1.75 -5.24
N ILE A 33 -8.57 0.41 -5.11
CA ILE A 33 -7.33 -0.38 -5.12
C ILE A 33 -6.65 -0.35 -6.51
N ALA A 34 -7.41 -0.10 -7.58
CA ALA A 34 -6.89 0.21 -8.91
C ALA A 34 -5.99 1.46 -8.97
N ASP A 35 -6.27 2.50 -8.17
CA ASP A 35 -5.46 3.73 -8.08
C ASP A 35 -4.10 3.51 -7.39
N VAL A 36 -3.94 2.38 -6.70
CA VAL A 36 -2.74 2.10 -5.91
C VAL A 36 -1.59 1.66 -6.82
N PRO A 37 -0.41 2.28 -6.71
CA PRO A 37 0.78 1.85 -7.45
C PRO A 37 1.08 0.37 -7.23
N VAL A 38 1.36 -0.37 -8.31
CA VAL A 38 1.58 -1.83 -8.29
C VAL A 38 2.62 -2.24 -7.24
N LYS A 39 3.66 -1.42 -7.02
CA LYS A 39 4.73 -1.67 -6.05
C LYS A 39 4.25 -1.77 -4.59
N ILE A 40 3.17 -1.09 -4.24
CA ILE A 40 2.63 -1.05 -2.86
C ILE A 40 1.23 -1.67 -2.75
N ARG A 41 0.63 -2.09 -3.87
CA ARG A 41 -0.73 -2.66 -3.91
C ARG A 41 -0.90 -3.80 -2.93
N GLU A 42 0.04 -4.74 -2.90
CA GLU A 42 -0.02 -5.88 -1.98
C GLU A 42 0.04 -5.46 -0.51
N GLN A 43 0.83 -4.43 -0.19
CA GLN A 43 0.91 -3.89 1.16
C GLN A 43 -0.38 -3.17 1.55
N VAL A 44 -1.01 -2.45 0.61
CA VAL A 44 -2.32 -1.82 0.85
C VAL A 44 -3.40 -2.87 1.09
N LYS A 45 -3.42 -3.95 0.30
CA LYS A 45 -4.34 -5.07 0.52
C LYS A 45 -4.16 -5.68 1.90
N GLN A 46 -2.92 -5.93 2.31
CA GLN A 46 -2.63 -6.44 3.65
C GLN A 46 -3.12 -5.48 4.74
N VAL A 47 -2.87 -4.17 4.61
CA VAL A 47 -3.37 -3.18 5.57
C VAL A 47 -4.91 -3.17 5.64
N LEU A 48 -5.60 -3.31 4.51
CA LEU A 48 -7.07 -3.39 4.50
C LEU A 48 -7.59 -4.67 5.18
N ILE A 49 -6.90 -5.80 5.00
CA ILE A 49 -7.18 -7.06 5.72
C ILE A 49 -6.94 -6.88 7.23
N ASP A 50 -5.82 -6.28 7.61
CA ASP A 50 -5.47 -6.02 9.01
C ASP A 50 -6.45 -5.04 9.68
N LEU A 51 -7.10 -4.19 8.90
CA LEU A 51 -8.17 -3.27 9.32
C LEU A 51 -9.58 -3.90 9.22
N GLU A 52 -9.69 -5.21 8.96
CA GLU A 52 -10.95 -5.97 8.88
C GLU A 52 -11.93 -5.46 7.79
N VAL A 53 -11.43 -4.83 6.73
CA VAL A 53 -12.21 -4.36 5.56
C VAL A 53 -11.70 -4.94 4.24
N PRO A 54 -11.60 -6.29 4.12
CA PRO A 54 -11.04 -6.94 2.93
C PRO A 54 -11.85 -6.70 1.66
N GLU A 55 -13.15 -6.40 1.75
CA GLU A 55 -14.01 -6.12 0.60
C GLU A 55 -13.52 -4.93 -0.24
N LEU A 56 -12.83 -3.97 0.38
CA LEU A 56 -12.24 -2.82 -0.31
C LEU A 56 -10.95 -3.15 -1.07
N ALA A 57 -10.46 -4.40 -0.96
CA ALA A 57 -9.28 -4.90 -1.67
C ALA A 57 -9.63 -5.56 -3.01
N GLU A 58 -10.92 -5.68 -3.35
CA GLU A 58 -11.41 -6.46 -4.50
C GLU A 58 -11.74 -5.65 -5.78
N GLU A 59 -11.58 -4.31 -5.80
CA GLU A 59 -11.89 -3.45 -6.98
C GLU A 59 -10.71 -3.01 -7.87
#